data_AF-A0A7D7VNV6-F1
#
_entry.id   AF-A0A7D7VNV6-F1
#
_cell.length_a   1.000
_cell.length_b   1.000
_cell.length_c   1.000
_cell.angle_alpha   90.00
_cell.angle_beta   90.00
_cell.angle_gamma   90.00
#
_symmetry.space_group_name_H-M   'P 1'
#
loop_
_entity.id
_entity.type
_entity.pdbx_description
1 polymer ?
#
loop_
_entity_poly.entity_id
_entity_poly.type
_entity_poly.pdbx_seq_one_letter_code
_entity_poly.pdbx_strand_id
1 'polypeptide(L)'
;MRSVFECIDGHTCGNPVRVVKNGVPDLAGADMSEKRQYFIKKYDWIRKGLMFEPRGHDMMSGAVFYPPHHPENDCSILFLETSGSLPMCGHGTIGAVTIGIEEGLITPKTTGKIRMEAPAFRLANRNNYLK
;
A
#
# COMPACT_ATOMS: atom_id res chain seq x y z
N MET A 1 -19.93 16.17 1.84
CA MET A 1 -19.69 15.29 0.68
C MET A 1 -19.43 13.88 1.21
N ARG A 2 -19.95 12.84 0.55
CA ARG A 2 -19.78 11.43 0.96
C ARG A 2 -18.51 10.87 0.31
N SER A 3 -17.66 10.20 1.08
CA SER A 3 -16.51 9.43 0.57
C SER A 3 -16.85 7.93 0.60
N VAL A 4 -16.46 7.21 -0.45
CA VAL A 4 -16.67 5.75 -0.58
C VAL A 4 -15.32 5.13 -0.91
N PHE A 5 -14.97 4.07 -0.18
CA PHE A 5 -13.76 3.30 -0.38
C PHE A 5 -14.15 1.85 -0.64
N GLU A 6 -13.57 1.25 -1.68
CA GLU A 6 -13.67 -0.19 -1.92
C GLU A 6 -12.44 -0.84 -1.32
N CYS A 7 -12.66 -1.76 -0.38
CA CYS A 7 -11.60 -2.43 0.36
C CYS A 7 -11.74 -3.94 0.23
N ILE A 8 -10.60 -4.62 0.12
CA ILE A 8 -10.50 -6.07 0.21
C ILE A 8 -9.69 -6.39 1.47
N ASP A 9 -10.31 -7.09 2.41
CA ASP A 9 -9.68 -7.44 3.68
C ASP A 9 -9.20 -8.90 3.66
N GLY A 10 -8.03 -9.14 4.24
CA GLY A 10 -7.45 -10.45 4.43
C GLY A 10 -6.50 -10.45 5.62
N HIS A 11 -5.61 -11.45 5.68
CA HIS A 11 -4.61 -11.51 6.74
C HIS A 11 -3.31 -12.21 6.31
N THR A 12 -2.22 -11.85 6.97
CA THR A 12 -0.96 -12.60 6.92
C THR A 12 -0.69 -13.22 8.28
N CYS A 13 -0.85 -14.54 8.38
CA CYS A 13 -0.69 -15.28 9.65
C CYS A 13 -1.47 -14.65 10.82
N GLY A 14 -2.73 -14.26 10.59
CA GLY A 14 -3.61 -13.64 11.59
C GLY A 14 -3.44 -12.12 11.76
N ASN A 15 -2.43 -11.49 11.17
CA ASN A 15 -2.32 -10.02 11.16
C ASN A 15 -3.20 -9.47 10.03
N PRO A 16 -4.16 -8.56 10.32
CA PRO A 16 -5.11 -8.08 9.33
C PRO A 16 -4.42 -7.23 8.26
N VAL A 17 -4.91 -7.30 7.02
CA VAL A 17 -4.45 -6.49 5.90
C VAL A 17 -5.68 -6.01 5.12
N ARG A 18 -5.83 -4.69 4.98
CA ARG A 18 -6.88 -4.04 4.20
C ARG A 18 -6.30 -3.41 2.94
N VAL A 19 -6.55 -3.98 1.77
CA VAL A 19 -6.18 -3.36 0.49
C VAL A 19 -7.28 -2.40 0.06
N VAL A 20 -6.96 -1.10 -0.03
CA VAL A 20 -7.89 -0.09 -0.54
C VAL A 20 -7.77 -0.02 -2.06
N LYS A 21 -8.75 -0.59 -2.75
CA LYS A 21 -8.78 -0.69 -4.21
C LYS A 21 -9.21 0.61 -4.88
N ASN A 22 -10.24 1.27 -4.35
CA ASN A 22 -10.80 2.51 -4.91
C ASN A 22 -11.13 3.53 -3.82
N GLY A 23 -11.19 4.81 -4.20
CA GLY A 23 -11.59 5.93 -3.33
C GLY A 23 -10.44 6.74 -2.74
N VAL A 24 -9.19 6.31 -2.96
CA VAL A 24 -7.98 7.05 -2.60
C VAL A 24 -7.63 8.10 -3.66
N PRO A 25 -7.05 9.26 -3.27
CA PRO A 25 -6.62 10.28 -4.23
C PRO A 25 -5.29 9.91 -4.89
N ASP A 26 -5.05 10.46 -6.07
CA ASP A 26 -3.70 10.49 -6.62
C ASP A 26 -2.76 11.34 -5.76
N LEU A 27 -1.52 10.89 -5.63
CA LEU A 27 -0.51 11.52 -4.79
C LEU A 27 0.56 12.20 -5.64
N ALA A 28 0.89 13.44 -5.28
CA ALA A 28 2.03 14.15 -5.83
C ALA A 28 3.34 13.65 -5.17
N GLY A 29 4.39 13.51 -5.98
CA GLY A 29 5.73 13.11 -5.55
C GLY A 29 6.44 12.33 -6.65
N ALA A 30 7.76 12.51 -6.75
CA ALA A 30 8.63 11.81 -7.70
C ALA A 30 8.93 10.36 -7.28
N ASP A 31 8.76 10.04 -6.01
CA ASP A 31 8.92 8.70 -5.46
C ASP A 31 7.91 8.41 -4.33
N MET A 32 7.97 7.20 -3.79
CA MET A 32 7.07 6.79 -2.71
C MET A 32 7.32 7.50 -1.37
N SER A 33 8.52 8.03 -1.13
CA SER A 33 8.81 8.83 0.07
C SER A 33 8.10 10.17 -0.01
N GLU A 34 8.18 10.87 -1.15
CA GLU A 34 7.48 12.12 -1.39
C GLU A 34 5.96 11.93 -1.39
N LYS A 35 5.45 10.89 -2.08
CA LYS A 35 4.02 10.56 -2.06
C LYS A 35 3.52 10.26 -0.65
N ARG A 36 4.28 9.53 0.16
CA ARG A 36 3.97 9.30 1.58
C ARG A 36 3.89 10.60 2.37
N GLN A 37 4.87 11.49 2.20
CA GLN A 37 4.86 12.80 2.88
C GLN A 37 3.66 13.65 2.47
N TYR A 38 3.33 13.64 1.17
CA TYR A 38 2.15 14.32 0.63
C TYR A 38 0.85 13.76 1.21
N PHE A 39 0.71 12.43 1.26
CA PHE A 39 -0.42 11.75 1.89
C PHE A 39 -0.58 12.14 3.37
N ILE A 40 0.49 12.08 4.16
CA ILE A 40 0.45 12.46 5.58
C ILE A 40 0.01 13.93 5.74
N LYS A 41 0.49 14.83 4.88
CA LYS A 41 0.18 16.26 4.96
C LYS A 41 -1.26 16.59 4.55
N LYS A 42 -1.85 15.87 3.60
CA LYS A 42 -3.12 16.25 2.95
C LYS A 42 -4.28 15.29 3.20
N TYR A 43 -3.98 14.01 3.41
CA TYR A 43 -4.96 12.93 3.34
C TYR A 43 -4.90 11.96 4.52
N ASP A 44 -4.18 12.28 5.60
CA ASP A 44 -4.09 11.41 6.79
C ASP A 44 -5.46 11.09 7.41
N TRP A 45 -6.47 11.93 7.16
CA TRP A 45 -7.86 11.66 7.53
C TRP A 45 -8.41 10.37 6.91
N ILE A 46 -7.93 9.95 5.73
CA ILE A 46 -8.30 8.68 5.08
C ILE A 46 -7.79 7.51 5.91
N ARG A 47 -6.50 7.53 6.28
CA ARG A 47 -5.91 6.54 7.18
C ARG A 47 -6.69 6.47 8.48
N LYS A 48 -6.96 7.63 9.10
CA LYS A 48 -7.72 7.67 10.35
C LYS A 48 -9.11 7.07 10.19
N GLY A 49 -9.80 7.40 9.11
CA GLY A 49 -11.14 6.89 8.82
C GLY A 49 -11.21 5.39 8.54
N LEU A 50 -10.14 4.81 7.99
CA LEU A 50 -10.09 3.39 7.60
C LEU A 50 -9.45 2.46 8.64
N MET A 51 -8.50 2.96 9.44
CA MET A 51 -7.72 2.14 10.37
C MET A 51 -8.27 2.17 11.80
N PHE A 52 -8.83 3.28 12.26
CA PHE A 52 -9.40 3.38 13.60
C PHE A 52 -10.86 2.92 13.67
N GLU A 53 -11.33 2.68 14.89
CA GLU A 53 -12.75 2.47 15.16
C GLU A 53 -13.60 3.65 14.62
N PRO A 54 -14.81 3.38 14.10
CA PRO A 54 -15.53 2.09 14.11
C PRO A 54 -15.26 1.19 12.90
N ARG A 55 -14.37 1.57 11.97
CA ARG A 55 -14.16 0.84 10.70
C ARG A 55 -12.96 -0.08 10.71
N GLY A 56 -12.00 0.19 11.57
CA GLY A 56 -10.88 -0.68 11.89
C GLY A 56 -10.79 -0.90 13.40
N HIS A 57 -9.57 -1.14 13.87
CA HIS A 57 -9.23 -1.39 15.27
C HIS A 57 -7.71 -1.18 15.43
N ASP A 58 -7.20 -1.25 16.66
CA ASP A 58 -5.81 -0.86 16.98
C ASP A 58 -4.71 -1.59 16.20
N MET A 59 -5.00 -2.78 15.69
CA MET A 59 -4.08 -3.63 14.91
C MET A 59 -4.34 -3.59 13.41
N MET A 60 -5.24 -2.74 12.92
CA MET A 60 -5.59 -2.67 11.50
C MET A 60 -4.43 -2.10 10.67
N SER A 61 -3.97 -2.90 9.71
CA SER A 61 -3.02 -2.53 8.67
C SER A 61 -3.71 -2.42 7.33
N GLY A 62 -3.30 -1.44 6.52
CA GLY A 62 -3.82 -1.19 5.20
C GLY A 62 -2.74 -0.92 4.17
N ALA A 63 -3.10 -1.14 2.91
CA ALA A 63 -2.24 -0.94 1.76
C ALA A 63 -3.00 -0.28 0.61
N VAL A 64 -2.30 0.56 -0.14
CA VAL A 64 -2.80 1.19 -1.36
C VAL A 64 -1.77 1.01 -2.46
N PHE A 65 -2.19 0.49 -3.61
CA PHE A 65 -1.33 0.36 -4.78
C PHE A 65 -1.39 1.62 -5.65
N TYR A 66 -0.24 1.99 -6.21
CA TYR A 66 -0.11 3.04 -7.22
C TYR A 66 0.71 2.52 -8.41
N PRO A 67 0.61 3.17 -9.58
CA PRO A 67 1.51 2.91 -10.68
C PRO A 67 2.99 3.07 -10.25
N PRO A 68 3.89 2.19 -10.73
CA PRO A 68 5.31 2.27 -10.45
C PRO A 68 5.92 3.55 -11.02
N HIS A 69 6.93 4.10 -10.34
CA HIS A 69 7.70 5.25 -10.84
C HIS A 69 8.78 4.79 -11.81
N HIS A 70 9.42 3.65 -11.53
CA HIS A 70 10.42 3.04 -12.40
C HIS A 70 9.79 1.99 -13.32
N PRO A 71 10.10 1.99 -14.64
CA PRO A 71 9.50 1.07 -15.61
C PRO A 71 9.88 -0.40 -15.40
N GLU A 72 10.87 -0.71 -14.56
CA GLU A 72 11.19 -2.09 -14.18
C GLU A 72 10.38 -2.62 -12.99
N ASN A 73 9.70 -1.76 -12.23
CA ASN A 73 8.88 -2.17 -11.09
C ASN A 73 7.46 -2.48 -11.56
N ASP A 74 6.78 -3.38 -10.86
CA ASP A 74 5.42 -3.82 -11.17
C ASP A 74 4.38 -2.88 -10.55
N CYS A 75 4.64 -2.39 -9.34
CA CYS A 75 3.76 -1.47 -8.63
C CYS A 75 4.52 -0.64 -7.59
N SER A 76 3.84 0.37 -7.04
CA SER A 76 4.23 1.01 -5.79
C SER A 76 3.17 0.77 -4.71
N ILE A 77 3.57 0.78 -3.45
CA ILE A 77 2.69 0.55 -2.31
C ILE A 77 2.83 1.66 -1.26
N LEU A 78 1.70 2.12 -0.72
CA LEU A 78 1.63 2.96 0.47
C LEU A 78 0.99 2.18 1.61
N PHE A 79 1.68 2.07 2.74
CA PHE A 79 1.14 1.44 3.94
C PHE A 79 0.43 2.47 4.83
N LEU A 80 -0.73 2.07 5.34
CA LEU A 80 -1.60 2.81 6.24
C LEU A 80 -1.76 1.99 7.52
N GLU A 81 -1.39 2.53 8.68
CA GLU A 81 -1.49 1.84 9.98
C GLU A 81 -2.11 2.78 11.01
N THR A 82 -2.56 2.24 12.13
CA THR A 82 -2.98 3.04 13.29
C THR A 82 -1.85 3.94 13.80
N SER A 83 -0.61 3.45 13.79
CA SER A 83 0.61 4.18 14.17
C SER A 83 1.06 5.25 13.17
N GLY A 84 0.54 5.25 11.94
CA GLY A 84 0.86 6.24 10.91
C GLY A 84 0.93 5.61 9.51
N SER A 85 1.38 6.37 8.51
CA SER A 85 1.77 5.75 7.24
C SER A 85 3.18 5.21 7.38
N LEU A 86 3.41 3.90 7.25
CA LEU A 86 4.74 3.31 7.47
C LEU A 86 5.56 3.28 6.17
N PRO A 87 6.91 3.37 6.27
CA PRO A 87 7.77 3.28 5.10
C PRO A 87 7.93 1.84 4.57
N MET A 88 7.68 0.82 5.41
CA MET A 88 7.63 -0.60 5.04
C MET A 88 6.82 -1.38 6.08
N CYS A 89 6.12 -2.44 5.67
CA CYS A 89 5.43 -3.38 6.55
C CYS A 89 5.54 -4.81 5.96
N GLY A 90 6.22 -5.73 6.66
CA GLY A 90 6.49 -7.08 6.13
C GLY A 90 5.22 -7.92 5.94
N HIS A 91 4.40 -8.04 6.98
CA HIS A 91 3.13 -8.80 6.91
C HIS A 91 2.14 -8.13 5.94
N GLY A 92 2.09 -6.80 5.93
CA GLY A 92 1.25 -6.01 5.03
C GLY A 92 1.68 -6.17 3.58
N THR A 93 2.98 -6.28 3.31
CA THR A 93 3.51 -6.55 1.95
C THR A 93 3.03 -7.92 1.46
N ILE A 94 3.21 -8.98 2.25
CA ILE A 94 2.81 -10.34 1.86
C ILE A 94 1.31 -10.37 1.55
N GLY A 95 0.48 -9.92 2.50
CA GLY A 95 -0.98 -9.97 2.34
C GLY A 95 -1.47 -9.08 1.21
N ALA A 96 -0.94 -7.86 1.09
CA ALA A 96 -1.36 -6.94 0.03
C ALA A 96 -0.98 -7.44 -1.35
N VAL A 97 0.24 -8.00 -1.53
CA VAL A 97 0.67 -8.56 -2.81
C VAL A 97 -0.16 -9.79 -3.17
N THR A 98 -0.45 -10.69 -2.23
CA THR A 98 -1.34 -11.83 -2.46
C THR A 98 -2.70 -11.37 -2.95
N ILE A 99 -3.37 -10.50 -2.19
CA ILE A 99 -4.67 -9.94 -2.56
C ILE A 99 -4.58 -9.21 -3.91
N GLY A 100 -3.54 -8.41 -4.12
CA GLY A 100 -3.37 -7.63 -5.33
C GLY A 100 -3.25 -8.49 -6.59
N ILE A 101 -2.58 -9.65 -6.51
CA ILE A 101 -2.46 -10.59 -7.62
C ILE A 101 -3.78 -11.33 -7.83
N GLU A 102 -4.38 -11.86 -6.76
CA GLU A 102 -5.62 -12.65 -6.83
C GLU A 102 -6.81 -11.84 -7.36
N GLU A 103 -6.89 -10.56 -6.96
CA GLU A 103 -7.96 -9.63 -7.37
C GLU A 103 -7.62 -8.85 -8.65
N GLY A 104 -6.49 -9.16 -9.30
CA GLY A 104 -6.07 -8.53 -10.56
C GLY A 104 -5.72 -7.05 -10.46
N LEU A 105 -5.40 -6.55 -9.26
CA LEU A 105 -4.97 -5.16 -9.01
C LEU A 105 -3.52 -4.92 -9.43
N ILE A 106 -2.70 -5.96 -9.38
CA ILE A 106 -1.32 -5.93 -9.86
C ILE A 106 -1.09 -7.16 -10.75
N THR A 107 -0.39 -6.96 -11.86
CA THR A 107 0.03 -8.06 -12.74
C THR A 107 1.55 -8.04 -12.82
N PRO A 108 2.24 -9.02 -12.21
CA PRO A 108 3.69 -9.10 -12.28
C PRO A 108 4.17 -9.24 -13.72
N LYS A 109 5.21 -8.49 -14.11
CA LYS A 109 5.85 -8.60 -15.43
C LYS A 109 6.57 -9.94 -15.62
N THR A 110 7.01 -10.56 -14.52
CA THR A 110 7.65 -11.87 -14.51
C THR A 110 6.91 -12.79 -13.55
N THR A 111 6.37 -13.90 -14.05
CA THR A 111 5.65 -14.88 -13.22
C THR A 111 6.48 -15.32 -12.01
N GLY A 112 5.88 -15.28 -10.82
CA GLY A 112 6.54 -15.67 -9.57
C GLY A 112 7.55 -14.67 -9.02
N LYS A 113 7.65 -13.45 -9.59
CA LYS A 113 8.51 -12.39 -9.07
C LYS A 113 7.76 -11.07 -9.10
N ILE A 114 7.79 -10.34 -7.99
CA ILE A 114 7.29 -8.98 -7.93
C ILE A 114 8.39 -8.01 -7.51
N ARG A 115 8.46 -6.89 -8.22
CA ARG A 115 9.29 -5.73 -7.92
C ARG A 115 8.39 -4.58 -7.52
N MET A 116 8.49 -4.18 -6.25
CA MET A 116 7.56 -3.21 -5.66
C MET A 116 8.34 -2.05 -5.05
N GLU A 117 7.82 -0.84 -5.25
CA GLU A 117 8.36 0.37 -4.62
C GLU A 117 7.62 0.66 -3.31
N ALA A 118 8.38 0.91 -2.25
CA ALA A 118 7.84 1.32 -0.95
C ALA A 118 8.63 2.53 -0.43
N PRO A 119 8.07 3.37 0.47
CA PRO A 119 8.73 4.60 0.91
C PRO A 119 10.10 4.39 1.60
N ALA A 120 10.35 3.21 2.19
CA ALA A 120 11.65 2.87 2.76
C ALA A 120 12.76 2.70 1.70
N PHE A 121 12.39 2.43 0.45
CA PHE A 121 13.34 2.19 -0.64
C PHE A 121 13.59 3.50 -1.37
N ARG A 122 14.70 4.17 -1.02
CA ARG A 122 15.21 5.31 -1.77
C ARG A 122 15.75 4.80 -3.10
N LEU A 123 15.27 5.35 -4.22
CA LEU A 123 15.69 4.96 -5.56
C LEU A 123 17.19 5.18 -5.78
N ALA A 124 17.94 4.08 -5.87
CA ALA A 124 19.02 3.85 -6.83
C ALA A 124 19.41 2.35 -6.78
N ASN A 125 19.02 1.58 -7.80
CA ASN A 125 19.63 0.29 -8.14
C ASN A 125 19.53 -0.88 -7.15
N ARG A 126 18.46 -1.05 -6.37
CA ARG A 126 18.24 -2.32 -5.65
C ARG A 126 17.02 -3.05 -6.18
N ASN A 127 17.29 -3.95 -7.13
CA ASN A 127 16.42 -5.05 -7.55
C ASN A 127 16.16 -5.97 -6.35
N ASN A 128 15.22 -5.61 -5.49
CA ASN A 128 14.80 -6.46 -4.39
C ASN A 128 13.67 -7.36 -4.90
N TYR A 129 14.04 -8.56 -5.32
CA TYR A 129 13.11 -9.63 -5.58
C TYR A 129 12.51 -10.10 -4.24
N LEU A 130 11.19 -10.05 -4.10
CA LEU A 130 10.52 -10.96 -3.18
C LEU A 130 10.56 -12.34 -3.86
N LYS A 131 11.31 -13.27 -3.28
CA LYS A 131 11.29 -14.70 -3.64
C LYS A 131 10.21 -15.38 -2.85
#